data_AF-A0A524MFB1-F1
#
_entry.id   AF-A0A524MFB1-F1
#
_cell.length_a   1.000
_cell.length_b   1.000
_cell.length_c   1.000
_cell.angle_alpha   90.00
_cell.angle_beta   90.00
_cell.angle_gamma   90.00
#
_symmetry.space_group_name_H-M   'P 1'
#
loop_
_entity.id
_entity.type
_entity.pdbx_description
1 polymer ?
#
loop_
_entity_poly.entity_id
_entity_poly.type
_entity_poly.pdbx_seq_one_letter_code
_entity_poly.pdbx_strand_id
1 'polypeptide(L)'
;MTERKLDIFRVLKQADLKNADFFEKLTEEEQKAFQPFLIQRWMSGTYSPRQIVFLNELVNPFAFSLANHKQLLWQLMTICTGGKPQRYVWNKLPGKLSTAKPVSVSVIQQYLQCSERHAHEALNCLTGNDILNIAEKLGMQTEELAKIRKEHKDEELKADTIGAKSKNKTKPAPEKEAVQDFFQF
;
A
#
# COMPACT_ATOMS: atom_id res chain seq x y z
N MET A 1 -19.17 -36.27 -13.92
CA MET A 1 -17.77 -36.35 -13.44
C MET A 1 -17.32 -34.92 -13.20
N THR A 2 -16.92 -34.62 -11.97
CA THR A 2 -16.67 -33.28 -11.43
C THR A 2 -15.70 -32.47 -12.27
N GLU A 3 -16.07 -31.21 -12.55
CA GLU A 3 -15.32 -30.21 -13.32
C GLU A 3 -13.83 -30.22 -12.94
N ARG A 4 -12.95 -30.55 -13.89
CA ARG A 4 -11.50 -30.47 -13.70
C ARG A 4 -11.08 -29.01 -13.73
N LYS A 5 -11.28 -28.31 -12.61
CA LYS A 5 -10.78 -26.96 -12.40
C LYS A 5 -9.25 -27.01 -12.37
N LEU A 6 -8.61 -26.43 -13.38
CA LEU A 6 -7.15 -26.34 -13.46
C LEU A 6 -6.59 -25.74 -12.16
N ASP A 7 -5.78 -26.50 -11.44
CA ASP A 7 -5.14 -26.03 -10.20
C ASP A 7 -4.06 -24.99 -10.52
N ILE A 8 -4.23 -23.78 -10.00
CA ILE A 8 -3.30 -22.67 -10.19
C ILE A 8 -1.90 -22.99 -9.68
N PHE A 9 -1.77 -23.75 -8.58
CA PHE A 9 -0.46 -24.09 -8.03
C PHE A 9 0.29 -25.09 -8.91
N ARG A 10 -0.42 -26.00 -9.58
CA ARG A 10 0.15 -26.86 -10.62
C ARG A 10 0.70 -26.02 -11.77
N VAL A 11 -0.04 -25.01 -12.23
CA VAL A 11 0.40 -24.10 -13.29
C VAL A 11 1.65 -23.32 -12.86
N LEU A 12 1.62 -22.68 -11.70
CA LEU A 12 2.77 -21.91 -11.19
C LEU A 12 4.03 -22.76 -11.05
N LYS A 13 3.90 -24.01 -10.58
CA LYS A 13 5.04 -24.94 -10.51
C LYS A 13 5.62 -25.25 -11.89
N GLN A 14 4.80 -25.38 -12.92
CA GLN A 14 5.28 -25.62 -14.28
C GLN A 14 5.95 -24.36 -14.88
N ALA A 15 5.48 -23.17 -14.51
CA ALA A 15 6.13 -21.91 -14.87
C ALA A 15 7.51 -21.80 -14.23
N ASP A 16 7.64 -22.19 -12.96
CA ASP A 16 8.92 -22.21 -12.23
C ASP A 16 9.91 -23.20 -12.82
N LEU A 17 9.42 -24.34 -13.33
CA LEU A 17 10.22 -25.36 -14.02
C LEU A 17 10.55 -25.01 -15.47
N LYS A 18 10.09 -23.86 -15.97
CA LYS A 18 10.28 -23.40 -17.36
C LYS A 18 9.73 -24.36 -18.42
N ASN A 19 8.64 -25.04 -18.10
CA ASN A 19 7.99 -25.94 -19.05
C ASN A 19 7.13 -25.14 -20.06
N ALA A 20 7.73 -24.70 -21.16
CA ALA A 20 7.06 -23.94 -22.22
C ALA A 20 5.92 -24.74 -22.87
N ASP A 21 6.11 -26.05 -23.05
CA ASP A 21 5.16 -26.95 -23.72
C ASP A 21 3.96 -27.34 -22.85
N PHE A 22 3.91 -26.86 -21.60
CA PHE A 22 2.81 -27.17 -20.69
C PHE A 22 1.45 -26.76 -21.27
N PHE A 23 1.39 -25.64 -21.98
CA PHE A 23 0.12 -25.15 -22.54
C PHE A 23 -0.45 -26.10 -23.61
N GLU A 24 0.40 -26.68 -24.46
CA GLU A 24 0.00 -27.58 -25.55
C GLU A 24 -0.50 -28.93 -25.03
N LYS A 25 -0.04 -29.34 -23.84
CA LYS A 25 -0.42 -30.61 -23.20
C LYS A 25 -1.72 -30.52 -22.41
N LEU A 26 -2.31 -29.33 -22.27
CA LEU A 26 -3.58 -29.11 -21.57
C LEU A 26 -4.75 -29.54 -22.47
N THR A 27 -5.81 -30.07 -21.86
CA THR A 27 -7.07 -30.32 -22.58
C THR A 27 -7.74 -29.01 -22.99
N GLU A 28 -8.62 -29.04 -23.99
CA GLU A 28 -9.36 -27.84 -24.42
C GLU A 28 -10.14 -27.17 -23.28
N GLU A 29 -10.69 -27.97 -22.35
CA GLU A 29 -11.36 -27.47 -21.15
C GLU A 29 -10.41 -26.71 -20.23
N GLU A 30 -9.21 -27.26 -19.99
CA GLU A 30 -8.18 -26.63 -19.17
C GLU A 30 -7.61 -25.37 -19.84
N GLN A 31 -7.47 -25.35 -21.17
CA GLN A 31 -7.03 -24.17 -21.93
C GLN A 31 -8.06 -23.03 -21.86
N LYS A 32 -9.37 -23.35 -21.81
CA LYS A 32 -10.42 -22.35 -21.56
C LYS A 32 -10.33 -21.80 -20.14
N ALA A 33 -10.10 -22.66 -19.14
CA ALA A 33 -9.91 -22.27 -17.75
C ALA A 33 -8.61 -21.50 -17.47
N PHE A 34 -7.62 -21.57 -18.37
CA PHE A 34 -6.37 -20.82 -18.26
C PHE A 34 -6.61 -19.32 -18.41
N GLN A 35 -6.35 -18.56 -17.34
CA GLN A 35 -6.48 -17.11 -17.28
C GLN A 35 -5.10 -16.47 -17.09
N PRO A 36 -4.45 -15.97 -18.17
CA PRO A 36 -3.09 -15.42 -18.11
C PRO A 36 -2.93 -14.32 -17.05
N PHE A 37 -3.92 -13.42 -16.97
CA PHE A 37 -3.92 -12.32 -16.01
C PHE A 37 -3.88 -12.79 -14.55
N LEU A 38 -4.64 -13.84 -14.22
CA LEU A 38 -4.66 -14.40 -12.87
C LEU A 38 -3.31 -15.04 -12.51
N ILE A 39 -2.71 -15.75 -13.46
CA ILE A 39 -1.41 -16.40 -13.29
C ILE A 39 -0.32 -15.34 -13.07
N GLN A 40 -0.25 -14.33 -13.94
CA GLN A 40 0.66 -13.19 -13.82
C GLN A 40 0.51 -12.49 -12.46
N ARG A 41 -0.73 -12.30 -11.98
CA ARG A 41 -0.97 -11.71 -10.66
C ARG A 41 -0.41 -12.56 -9.53
N TRP A 42 -0.58 -13.89 -9.59
CA TRP A 42 0.07 -14.80 -8.64
C TRP A 42 1.59 -14.73 -8.73
N MET A 43 2.15 -14.66 -9.94
CA MET A 43 3.59 -14.60 -10.16
C MET A 43 4.24 -13.32 -9.62
N SER A 44 3.49 -12.22 -9.51
CA SER A 44 3.96 -11.00 -8.85
C SER A 44 4.16 -11.15 -7.34
N GLY A 45 3.57 -12.19 -6.74
CA GLY A 45 3.65 -12.52 -5.32
C GLY A 45 4.92 -13.24 -4.91
N THR A 46 6.09 -12.82 -5.44
CA THR A 46 7.39 -13.45 -5.17
C THR A 46 8.31 -12.49 -4.41
N TYR A 47 9.31 -13.05 -3.73
CA TYR A 47 10.41 -12.31 -3.10
C TYR A 47 11.54 -11.95 -4.09
N SER A 48 11.50 -12.47 -5.32
CA SER A 48 12.53 -12.24 -6.34
C SER A 48 12.29 -10.92 -7.09
N PRO A 49 13.11 -9.86 -6.88
CA PRO A 49 12.91 -8.59 -7.57
C PRO A 49 13.08 -8.71 -9.08
N ARG A 50 14.00 -9.58 -9.52
CA ARG A 50 14.26 -9.85 -10.95
C ARG A 50 13.01 -10.34 -11.67
N GLN A 51 12.27 -11.26 -11.07
CA GLN A 51 11.06 -11.81 -11.66
C GLN A 51 9.98 -10.75 -11.79
N ILE A 52 9.84 -9.87 -10.79
CA ILE A 52 8.87 -8.77 -10.81
C ILE A 52 9.20 -7.78 -11.93
N VAL A 53 10.48 -7.39 -12.07
CA VAL A 53 10.93 -6.50 -13.15
C VAL A 53 10.64 -7.14 -14.51
N PHE A 54 10.98 -8.42 -14.70
CA PHE A 54 10.74 -9.11 -15.97
C PHE A 54 9.26 -9.25 -16.30
N LEU A 55 8.40 -9.55 -15.31
CA LEU A 55 6.96 -9.56 -15.50
C LEU A 55 6.43 -8.19 -15.93
N ASN A 56 6.93 -7.12 -15.32
CA ASN A 56 6.50 -5.76 -15.65
C ASN A 56 6.95 -5.30 -17.04
N GLU A 57 8.13 -5.72 -17.50
CA GLU A 57 8.65 -5.33 -18.82
C GLU A 57 8.14 -6.24 -19.95
N LEU A 58 8.06 -7.55 -19.71
CA LEU A 58 7.80 -8.54 -20.77
C LEU A 58 6.36 -9.03 -20.82
N VAL A 59 5.59 -8.95 -19.73
CA VAL A 59 4.24 -9.52 -19.65
C VAL A 59 3.18 -8.44 -19.48
N ASN A 60 3.36 -7.48 -18.57
CA ASN A 60 2.35 -6.43 -18.31
C ASN A 60 1.93 -5.64 -19.57
N PRO A 61 2.84 -5.20 -20.46
CA PRO A 61 2.45 -4.41 -21.63
C PRO A 61 1.58 -5.20 -22.60
N PHE A 62 1.77 -6.51 -22.63
CA PHE A 62 1.12 -7.40 -23.57
C PHE A 62 -0.05 -8.21 -22.98
N ALA A 63 -0.28 -8.11 -21.67
CA ALA A 63 -1.29 -8.90 -20.96
C ALA A 63 -2.70 -8.73 -21.55
N PHE A 64 -3.03 -7.53 -22.04
CA PHE A 64 -4.32 -7.24 -22.65
C PHE A 64 -4.31 -7.33 -24.18
N SER A 65 -3.21 -6.97 -24.84
CA SER A 65 -3.12 -7.02 -26.31
C SER A 65 -3.03 -8.46 -26.83
N LEU A 66 -2.36 -9.35 -26.10
CA LEU A 66 -2.19 -10.76 -26.44
C LEU A 66 -3.16 -11.68 -25.68
N ALA A 67 -4.27 -11.16 -25.16
CA ALA A 67 -5.26 -11.94 -24.40
C ALA A 67 -5.78 -13.17 -25.16
N ASN A 68 -5.87 -13.09 -26.49
CA ASN A 68 -6.27 -14.19 -27.37
C ASN A 68 -5.15 -15.24 -27.57
N HIS A 69 -3.89 -14.85 -27.42
CA HIS A 69 -2.71 -15.70 -27.64
C HIS A 69 -2.16 -16.21 -26.30
N LYS A 70 -2.95 -17.03 -25.60
CA LYS A 70 -2.63 -17.58 -24.28
C LYS A 70 -1.30 -18.36 -24.24
N GLN A 71 -0.98 -19.09 -25.31
CA GLN A 71 0.26 -19.85 -25.44
C GLN A 71 1.49 -18.94 -25.41
N LEU A 72 1.44 -17.82 -26.15
CA LEU A 72 2.55 -16.87 -26.19
C LEU A 72 2.75 -16.18 -24.83
N LEU A 73 1.64 -15.78 -24.18
CA LEU A 73 1.69 -15.24 -22.82
C LEU A 73 2.28 -16.24 -21.83
N TRP A 74 1.96 -17.53 -21.97
CA TRP A 74 2.57 -18.58 -21.16
C TRP A 74 4.09 -18.66 -21.33
N GLN A 75 4.57 -18.67 -22.58
CA GLN A 75 6.01 -18.70 -22.88
C GLN A 75 6.73 -17.47 -22.32
N LEU A 76 6.13 -16.28 -22.42
CA LEU A 76 6.70 -15.06 -21.82
C LEU A 76 6.78 -15.19 -20.28
N MET A 77 5.74 -15.74 -19.66
CA MET A 77 5.73 -15.98 -18.21
C MET A 77 6.81 -16.99 -17.78
N THR A 78 7.05 -18.06 -18.53
CA THR A 78 8.11 -19.04 -18.19
C THR A 78 9.52 -18.46 -18.32
N ILE A 79 9.74 -17.47 -19.19
CA ILE A 79 11.02 -16.76 -19.31
C ILE A 79 11.28 -15.88 -18.08
N CYS A 80 10.22 -15.30 -17.50
CA CYS A 80 10.32 -14.42 -16.34
C CYS A 80 10.75 -15.14 -15.05
N THR A 81 10.55 -16.46 -14.97
CA THR A 81 10.89 -17.25 -13.77
C THR A 81 12.38 -17.60 -13.71
N GLY A 82 12.85 -17.81 -12.47
CA GLY A 82 14.25 -18.15 -12.19
C GLY A 82 14.62 -19.61 -12.46
N GLY A 83 13.70 -20.49 -12.87
CA GLY A 83 13.97 -21.93 -13.00
C GLY A 83 14.01 -22.69 -11.67
N LYS A 84 13.64 -22.04 -10.56
CA LYS A 84 13.61 -22.61 -9.21
C LYS A 84 12.18 -22.54 -8.68
N PRO A 85 11.69 -23.58 -7.98
CA PRO A 85 10.37 -23.54 -7.38
C PRO A 85 10.30 -22.41 -6.34
N GLN A 86 9.27 -21.56 -6.45
CA GLN A 86 9.05 -20.44 -5.55
C GLN A 86 7.69 -20.55 -4.87
N ARG A 87 7.62 -20.04 -3.63
CA ARG A 87 6.34 -19.93 -2.92
C ARG A 87 5.72 -18.58 -3.25
N TYR A 88 4.59 -18.62 -3.95
CA TYR A 88 3.80 -17.44 -4.27
C TYR A 88 2.86 -17.07 -3.13
N VAL A 89 2.78 -15.78 -2.83
CA VAL A 89 1.85 -15.20 -1.85
C VAL A 89 0.89 -14.28 -2.59
N TRP A 90 -0.41 -14.38 -2.30
CA TRP A 90 -1.38 -13.48 -2.91
C TRP A 90 -1.19 -12.04 -2.39
N ASN A 91 -0.82 -11.14 -3.29
CA ASN A 91 -0.73 -9.71 -3.02
C ASN A 91 -2.14 -9.11 -2.90
N LYS A 92 -2.66 -9.08 -1.67
CA LYS A 92 -3.94 -8.45 -1.33
C LYS A 92 -3.90 -6.99 -1.77
N LEU A 93 -5.00 -6.53 -2.37
CA LEU A 93 -5.16 -5.11 -2.63
C LEU A 93 -5.19 -4.38 -1.28
N PRO A 94 -4.63 -3.16 -1.19
CA PRO A 94 -4.88 -2.33 -0.03
C PRO A 94 -6.40 -2.21 0.15
N GLY A 95 -6.87 -2.45 1.37
CA GLY A 95 -8.29 -2.33 1.69
C GLY A 95 -8.78 -0.90 1.46
N LYS A 96 -10.10 -0.69 1.51
CA LYS A 96 -10.65 0.67 1.51
C LYS A 96 -9.98 1.43 2.66
N LEU A 97 -9.47 2.63 2.36
CA LEU A 97 -9.02 3.58 3.37
C LEU A 97 -10.23 3.88 4.25
N SER A 98 -10.30 3.20 5.40
CA SER A 98 -11.33 3.41 6.39
C SER A 98 -10.67 4.10 7.56
N THR A 99 -11.01 5.37 7.78
CA THR A 99 -10.51 6.14 8.91
C THR A 99 -11.51 6.05 10.05
N ALA A 100 -11.01 6.04 11.29
CA ALA A 100 -11.82 6.04 12.50
C ALA A 100 -12.71 7.30 12.66
N LYS A 101 -12.46 8.35 11.85
CA LYS A 101 -13.07 9.69 11.91
C LYS A 101 -13.88 10.01 10.65
N PRO A 102 -14.98 9.29 10.37
CA PRO A 102 -15.75 9.48 9.15
C PRO A 102 -16.43 10.86 9.10
N VAL A 103 -16.82 11.43 10.24
CA VAL A 103 -17.50 12.75 10.29
C VAL A 103 -16.52 13.86 9.92
N SER A 104 -15.31 13.79 10.44
CA SER A 104 -14.23 14.74 10.10
C SER A 104 -13.89 14.71 8.61
N VAL A 105 -13.87 13.52 7.99
CA VAL A 105 -13.64 13.37 6.54
C VAL A 105 -14.79 13.97 5.72
N SER A 106 -16.05 13.80 6.14
CA SER A 106 -17.19 14.42 5.43
C SER A 106 -17.18 15.94 5.51
N VAL A 107 -16.77 16.50 6.65
CA VAL A 107 -16.64 17.95 6.84
C VAL A 107 -15.58 18.52 5.88
N ILE A 108 -14.42 17.88 5.82
CA ILE A 108 -13.32 18.27 4.94
C ILE A 108 -13.74 18.15 3.46
N GLN A 109 -14.45 17.07 3.11
CA GLN A 109 -14.97 16.85 1.78
C GLN A 109 -15.92 17.97 1.33
N GLN A 110 -16.84 18.39 2.20
CA GLN A 110 -17.79 19.45 1.90
C GLN A 110 -17.10 20.82 1.78
N TYR A 111 -16.14 21.09 2.66
CA TYR A 111 -15.43 22.38 2.66
C TYR A 111 -14.47 22.54 1.47
N LEU A 112 -13.65 21.52 1.21
CA LEU A 112 -12.63 21.56 0.15
C LEU A 112 -13.13 21.08 -1.21
N GLN A 113 -14.37 20.59 -1.29
CA GLN A 113 -14.97 20.00 -2.50
C GLN A 113 -14.06 18.95 -3.16
N CYS A 114 -13.35 18.18 -2.34
CA CYS A 114 -12.35 17.20 -2.80
C CYS A 114 -12.92 15.77 -2.78
N SER A 115 -12.22 14.81 -3.40
CA SER A 115 -12.61 13.41 -3.28
C SER A 115 -12.30 12.84 -1.88
N GLU A 116 -13.01 11.78 -1.49
CA GLU A 116 -12.85 11.09 -0.19
C GLU A 116 -11.37 10.77 0.11
N ARG A 117 -10.62 10.35 -0.92
CA ARG A 117 -9.17 10.07 -0.81
C ARG A 117 -8.36 11.30 -0.40
N HIS A 118 -8.62 12.47 -1.00
CA HIS A 118 -7.92 13.71 -0.65
C HIS A 118 -8.32 14.20 0.75
N ALA A 119 -9.58 13.99 1.14
CA ALA A 119 -10.04 14.32 2.49
C ALA A 119 -9.33 13.46 3.56
N HIS A 120 -9.07 12.18 3.28
CA HIS A 120 -8.25 11.32 4.16
C HIS A 120 -6.80 11.81 4.27
N GLU A 121 -6.20 12.26 3.18
CA GLU A 121 -4.83 12.78 3.19
C GLU A 121 -4.75 14.12 3.94
N ALA A 122 -5.75 14.98 3.76
CA ALA A 122 -5.87 16.27 4.43
C ALA A 122 -6.05 16.15 5.96
N LEU A 123 -6.62 15.04 6.45
CA LEU A 123 -6.74 14.78 7.89
C LEU A 123 -5.37 14.74 8.59
N ASN A 124 -4.31 14.36 7.88
CA ASN A 124 -2.94 14.37 8.44
C ASN A 124 -2.38 15.79 8.59
N CYS A 125 -2.94 16.77 7.87
CA CYS A 125 -2.45 18.16 7.85
C CYS A 125 -3.31 19.10 8.69
N LEU A 126 -4.54 18.72 9.03
CA LEU A 126 -5.50 19.56 9.75
C LEU A 126 -5.58 19.15 11.22
N THR A 127 -5.45 20.12 12.12
CA THR A 127 -5.63 19.88 13.57
C THR A 127 -7.12 19.77 13.89
N GLY A 128 -7.50 19.09 14.97
CA GLY A 128 -8.90 19.01 15.43
C GLY A 128 -9.57 20.39 15.58
N ASN A 129 -8.81 21.41 15.98
CA ASN A 129 -9.30 22.79 16.06
C ASN A 129 -9.62 23.39 14.68
N ASP A 130 -8.83 23.08 13.66
CA ASP A 130 -9.06 23.56 12.29
C ASP A 130 -10.33 22.92 11.71
N ILE A 131 -10.55 21.64 12.01
CA ILE A 131 -11.76 20.90 11.58
C ILE A 131 -13.01 21.47 12.26
N LEU A 132 -12.92 21.88 13.53
CA LEU A 132 -14.02 22.55 14.22
C LEU A 132 -14.31 23.93 13.61
N ASN A 133 -13.28 24.73 13.33
CA ASN A 133 -13.44 26.03 12.65
C ASN A 133 -14.06 25.88 11.26
N ILE A 134 -13.70 24.82 10.53
CA ILE A 134 -14.29 24.48 9.23
C ILE A 134 -15.76 24.08 9.39
N ALA A 135 -16.08 23.26 10.40
CA ALA A 135 -17.45 22.83 10.67
C ALA A 135 -18.36 23.99 11.08
N GLU A 136 -17.85 24.97 11.84
CA GLU A 136 -18.57 26.19 12.19
C GLU A 136 -18.85 27.06 10.97
N LYS A 137 -17.88 27.20 10.05
CA LYS A 137 -18.07 27.94 8.78
C LYS A 137 -19.09 27.29 7.85
N LEU A 138 -19.24 25.96 7.93
CA LEU A 138 -20.25 25.21 7.17
C LEU A 138 -21.65 25.28 7.81
N GLY A 139 -21.79 25.88 8.99
CA GLY A 139 -23.08 26.01 9.68
C GLY A 139 -23.65 24.68 10.18
N MET A 140 -22.79 23.68 10.44
CA MET A 140 -23.23 22.40 10.98
C MET A 140 -23.84 22.54 12.37
N GLN A 141 -24.84 21.71 12.67
CA GLN A 141 -25.57 21.73 13.94
C GLN A 141 -24.66 21.38 15.13
N THR A 142 -25.02 21.89 16.31
CA THR A 142 -24.26 21.69 17.57
C THR A 142 -24.07 20.22 17.94
N GLU A 143 -24.97 19.34 17.50
CA GLU A 143 -24.90 17.89 17.70
C GLU A 143 -23.80 17.20 16.89
N GLU A 144 -23.49 17.72 15.69
CA GLU A 144 -22.42 17.19 14.82
C GLU A 144 -21.04 17.68 15.29
N LEU A 145 -20.97 18.91 15.79
CA LEU A 145 -19.78 19.45 16.46
C LEU A 145 -19.40 18.63 17.70
N ALA A 146 -20.38 18.13 18.46
CA ALA A 146 -20.14 17.25 19.59
C ALA A 146 -19.56 15.88 19.18
N LYS A 147 -19.90 15.37 18.00
CA LYS A 147 -19.34 14.12 17.45
C LYS A 147 -17.88 14.31 17.03
N ILE A 148 -17.56 15.43 16.37
CA ILE A 148 -16.18 15.78 15.98
C ILE A 148 -15.31 15.94 17.24
N ARG A 149 -15.81 16.60 18.29
CA ARG A 149 -15.07 16.71 19.57
C ARG A 149 -14.82 15.35 20.23
N LYS A 150 -15.75 14.40 20.12
CA LYS A 150 -15.54 13.02 20.60
C LYS A 150 -14.50 12.28 19.75
N GLU A 151 -14.48 12.47 18.44
CA GLU A 151 -13.49 11.87 17.52
C GLU A 151 -12.06 12.41 17.74
N HIS A 152 -11.91 13.66 18.19
CA HIS A 152 -10.60 14.29 18.43
C HIS A 152 -10.15 14.31 19.90
N LYS A 153 -10.98 13.88 20.85
CA LYS A 153 -10.63 13.85 22.29
C LYS A 153 -9.42 12.95 22.61
N ASP A 154 -9.20 11.92 21.80
CA ASP A 154 -8.07 11.00 21.93
C ASP A 154 -6.73 11.58 21.41
N GLU A 155 -6.77 12.65 20.60
CA GLU A 155 -5.56 13.34 20.10
C GLU A 155 -5.05 14.40 21.08
N GLU A 156 -5.93 15.07 21.83
CA GLU A 156 -5.54 16.02 22.88
C GLU A 156 -4.74 15.34 24.00
N LEU A 157 -5.14 14.13 24.42
CA LEU A 157 -4.43 13.32 25.43
C LEU A 157 -3.00 12.90 25.00
N LYS A 158 -2.74 12.78 23.70
CA LYS A 158 -1.40 12.44 23.16
C LYS A 158 -0.50 13.67 23.01
N ALA A 159 -1.07 14.85 22.74
CA ALA A 159 -0.33 16.10 22.71
C ALA A 159 0.17 16.48 24.12
N ASP A 160 -0.65 16.28 25.15
CA ASP A 160 -0.31 16.61 26.54
C ASP A 160 0.79 15.71 27.13
N THR A 161 0.87 14.45 26.68
CA THR A 161 1.90 13.50 27.15
C THR A 161 3.28 13.72 26.52
N ILE A 162 3.35 14.32 25.31
CA ILE A 162 4.62 14.69 24.67
C ILE A 162 5.15 16.02 25.24
N GLY A 163 4.26 16.97 25.56
CA GLY A 163 4.63 18.25 26.20
C GLY A 163 5.23 18.13 27.60
N ALA A 164 4.89 17.08 28.35
CA ALA A 164 5.39 16.88 29.72
C ALA A 164 6.84 16.36 29.82
N LYS A 165 7.40 15.72 28.77
CA LYS A 165 8.76 15.15 28.82
C LYS A 165 9.89 16.13 28.48
N SER A 166 9.60 17.34 27.99
CA SER A 166 10.64 18.31 27.58
C SER A 166 11.05 19.31 28.67
N LYS A 167 10.39 19.35 29.83
CA LYS A 167 10.72 20.27 30.93
C LYS A 167 11.31 19.54 32.12
N ASN A 168 12.49 18.92 31.96
CA ASN A 168 13.45 18.74 33.06
C ASN A 168 14.73 18.06 32.57
N LYS A 169 15.72 18.88 32.19
CA LYS A 169 17.16 18.71 32.49
C LYS A 169 17.97 19.80 31.80
N THR A 170 18.08 20.94 32.47
CA THR A 170 19.22 21.85 32.25
C THR A 170 19.78 22.18 33.63
N LYS A 171 20.69 21.32 34.12
CA LYS A 171 21.60 21.71 35.21
C LYS A 171 22.65 22.65 34.57
N PRO A 172 22.99 23.80 35.18
CA PRO A 172 24.05 24.65 34.68
C PRO A 172 25.40 23.95 34.85
N ALA A 173 26.19 23.89 33.77
CA ALA A 173 27.57 23.40 33.80
C ALA A 173 28.53 24.57 34.16
N PRO A 174 29.63 24.30 34.88
CA PRO A 174 30.47 25.32 35.50
C PRO A 174 31.37 26.05 34.48
N GLU A 175 31.54 27.35 34.70
CA GLU A 175 32.51 28.20 34.00
C GLU A 175 33.91 27.60 34.11
N LYS A 176 34.60 27.49 32.97
CA LYS A 176 36.05 27.30 32.91
C LYS A 176 36.67 28.54 32.31
N GLU A 177 37.36 29.30 33.16
CA GLU A 177 38.41 30.22 32.77
C GLU A 177 39.47 29.45 31.96
N ALA A 178 39.70 29.88 30.72
CA ALA A 178 40.92 29.59 29.97
C ALA A 178 40.98 30.51 28.74
N VAL A 179 41.27 31.79 28.98
CA VAL A 179 41.77 32.69 27.93
C VAL A 179 43.07 33.29 28.46
N GLN A 180 44.17 32.59 28.21
CA GLN A 180 45.54 33.11 28.09
C GLN A 180 46.45 31.91 27.92
N ASP A 181 46.89 31.68 26.67
CA ASP A 181 48.20 31.12 26.29
C ASP A 181 48.17 30.74 24.80
N PHE A 182 47.90 31.72 23.94
CA PHE A 182 48.12 31.57 22.49
C PHE A 182 49.12 32.59 21.93
N PHE A 183 49.92 33.21 22.80
CA PHE A 183 51.04 34.03 22.36
C PHE A 183 52.18 33.89 23.37
N GLN A 184 53.12 32.99 23.09
CA GLN A 184 54.54 33.30 23.15
C GLN A 184 55.40 32.19 22.53
N PHE A 185 56.13 32.59 21.48
CA PHE A 185 57.30 32.00 20.81
C PHE A 185 57.16 30.65 20.09
#